data_AF-A0A2R4WLF0-F1
#
_entry.id   AF-A0A2R4WLF0-F1
#
_cell.length_a   1.000
_cell.length_b   1.000
_cell.length_c   1.000
_cell.angle_alpha   90.00
_cell.angle_beta   90.00
_cell.angle_gamma   90.00
#
_symmetry.space_group_name_H-M   'P 1'
#
loop_
_entity.id
_entity.type
_entity.pdbx_description
1 polymer ?
#
loop_
_entity_poly.entity_id
_entity_poly.type
_entity_poly.pdbx_seq_one_letter_code
_entity_poly.pdbx_strand_id
1 'polypeptide(L)' 'MRHVLLTLALLTPAAASAQAAPDPAPAEGRRVCEAKADQDGITGDNRATYLRECEAGERLVRGDAPR' A
#
# COMPACT_ATOMS: atom_id res chain seq x y z
N MET A 1 -3.14 41.56 -41.48
CA MET A 1 -1.82 41.46 -40.84
C MET A 1 -2.06 40.97 -39.41
N ARG A 2 -2.21 39.67 -39.17
CA ARG A 2 -1.09 38.75 -38.92
C ARG A 2 -0.07 39.34 -37.93
N HIS A 3 -0.54 39.63 -36.72
CA HIS A 3 0.29 39.67 -35.52
C HIS A 3 -0.17 38.50 -34.65
N VAL A 4 0.31 37.28 -34.91
CA VAL A 4 1.65 36.79 -34.50
C VAL A 4 1.74 36.82 -32.98
N LEU A 5 1.66 35.61 -32.44
CA LEU A 5 2.35 35.14 -31.24
C LEU A 5 2.10 35.97 -29.98
N LEU A 6 1.36 35.38 -29.04
CA LEU A 6 1.85 35.17 -27.68
C LEU A 6 0.90 34.18 -27.02
N THR A 7 1.03 32.93 -27.44
CA THR A 7 0.70 31.74 -26.66
C THR A 7 1.43 31.87 -25.32
N LEU A 8 0.76 32.44 -24.31
CA LEU A 8 1.19 32.32 -22.93
C LEU A 8 1.06 30.83 -22.57
N ALA A 9 2.17 30.14 -22.74
CA ALA A 9 2.39 28.80 -22.22
C ALA A 9 2.26 28.89 -20.70
N LEU A 10 1.06 28.58 -20.21
CA LEU A 10 0.81 28.20 -18.83
C LEU A 10 1.64 26.94 -18.57
N LEU A 11 2.87 27.15 -18.11
CA LEU A 11 3.69 26.16 -17.42
C LEU A 11 2.92 25.76 -16.16
N THR A 12 2.01 24.81 -16.35
CA THR A 12 1.31 24.12 -15.28
C THR A 12 2.32 23.07 -14.84
N PRO A 13 2.96 23.18 -13.66
CA PRO A 13 3.73 22.07 -13.14
C PRO A 13 2.74 20.94 -12.97
N ALA A 14 2.85 19.93 -13.85
CA ALA A 14 2.20 18.66 -13.66
C ALA A 14 2.74 18.12 -12.34
N ALA A 15 1.96 18.30 -11.27
CA ALA A 15 2.14 17.53 -10.06
C ALA A 15 1.97 16.09 -10.50
N ALA A 16 3.10 15.42 -10.72
CA ALA A 16 3.17 13.98 -10.79
C ALA A 16 2.72 13.51 -9.40
N SER A 17 1.42 13.36 -9.21
CA SER A 17 0.89 12.45 -8.23
C SER A 17 1.45 11.10 -8.63
N ALA A 18 2.53 10.72 -7.94
CA ALA A 18 2.95 9.33 -7.83
C ALA A 18 1.71 8.61 -7.30
N GLN A 19 0.93 8.07 -8.22
CA GLN A 19 -0.13 7.14 -7.93
C GLN A 19 0.61 5.97 -7.32
N ALA A 20 0.61 5.89 -5.99
CA ALA A 20 1.00 4.70 -5.29
C ALA A 20 0.13 3.60 -5.89
N ALA A 21 0.73 2.79 -6.77
CA ALA A 21 0.07 1.63 -7.31
C ALA A 21 -0.46 0.83 -6.11
N PRO A 22 -1.68 0.26 -6.17
CA PRO A 22 -2.16 -0.59 -5.11
C PRO A 22 -1.10 -1.68 -4.91
N ASP A 23 -0.46 -1.66 -3.75
CA ASP A 23 0.60 -2.58 -3.43
C ASP A 23 0.03 -4.01 -3.57
N PRO A 24 0.57 -4.86 -4.46
CA PRO A 24 0.07 -6.23 -4.63
C PRO A 24 0.45 -7.15 -3.45
N ALA A 25 1.12 -6.65 -2.40
CA ALA A 25 1.61 -7.46 -1.29
C ALA A 25 0.70 -7.69 -0.04
N PRO A 26 -0.61 -7.34 0.02
CA PRO A 26 -1.42 -7.69 1.19
C PRO A 26 -1.76 -9.20 1.23
N ALA A 27 -1.70 -9.91 0.10
CA ALA A 27 -2.09 -11.32 0.03
C ALA A 27 -1.02 -12.27 0.61
N GLU A 28 0.27 -11.96 0.45
CA GLU A 28 1.36 -12.84 0.90
C GLU A 28 1.51 -12.83 2.43
N GLY A 29 1.49 -11.63 3.05
CA GLY A 29 1.59 -11.49 4.51
C GLY A 29 0.40 -12.13 5.23
N ARG A 30 -0.80 -12.03 4.65
CA ARG A 30 -1.99 -12.69 5.20
C ARG A 30 -1.86 -14.21 5.22
N ARG A 31 -1.35 -14.82 4.14
CA ARG A 31 -1.16 -16.29 4.07
C ARG A 31 -0.17 -16.81 5.11
N VAL A 32 0.92 -16.07 5.35
CA VAL A 32 1.89 -16.40 6.41
C VAL A 32 1.21 -16.36 7.78
N CYS A 33 0.43 -15.31 8.05
CA CYS A 33 -0.30 -15.16 9.30
C CYS A 33 -1.40 -16.23 9.49
N GLU A 34 -2.12 -16.60 8.44
CA GLU A 34 -3.11 -17.69 8.49
C GLU A 34 -2.45 -19.03 8.82
N ALA A 35 -1.35 -19.38 8.14
CA ALA A 35 -0.62 -20.62 8.40
C ALA A 35 -0.10 -20.68 9.84
N LYS A 36 0.39 -19.56 10.37
CA LYS A 36 0.90 -19.50 11.74
C LYS A 36 -0.24 -19.57 12.77
N ALA A 37 -1.36 -18.90 12.52
CA ALA A 37 -2.56 -19.04 13.35
C ALA A 37 -3.05 -20.50 13.40
N ASP A 38 -3.03 -21.21 12.27
CA ASP A 38 -3.42 -22.62 12.19
C ASP A 38 -2.44 -23.54 12.94
N GLN A 39 -1.12 -23.31 12.80
CA GLN A 39 -0.09 -24.03 13.54
C GLN A 39 -0.21 -23.83 15.06
N ASP A 40 -0.53 -22.61 15.47
CA ASP A 40 -0.68 -22.22 16.88
C ASP A 40 -2.07 -22.58 17.44
N GLY A 41 -2.98 -23.12 16.63
CA GLY A 41 -4.35 -23.47 17.05
C GLY A 41 -5.23 -22.26 17.38
N ILE A 42 -4.90 -21.08 16.86
CA ILE A 42 -5.61 -19.83 17.13
C ILE A 42 -6.89 -19.79 16.29
N THR A 43 -8.03 -19.86 16.99
CA THR A 43 -9.37 -19.92 16.41
C THR A 43 -10.31 -18.89 17.03
N GLY A 44 -11.51 -18.76 16.45
CA GLY A 44 -12.54 -17.85 16.95
C GLY A 44 -12.10 -16.38 16.98
N ASP A 45 -12.54 -15.64 18.00
CA ASP A 45 -12.29 -14.21 18.12
C ASP A 45 -10.80 -13.85 18.25
N ASN A 46 -10.00 -14.77 18.81
CA ASN A 46 -8.55 -14.60 18.93
C ASN A 46 -7.86 -14.60 17.56
N ARG A 47 -8.42 -15.30 16.57
CA ARG A 47 -7.88 -15.37 15.20
C ARG A 47 -7.92 -14.00 14.53
N ALA A 48 -9.03 -13.28 14.65
CA ALA A 48 -9.17 -11.97 14.03
C ALA A 48 -8.16 -10.96 14.59
N THR A 49 -7.95 -10.97 15.91
CA THR A 49 -6.96 -10.11 16.55
C THR A 49 -5.55 -10.52 16.16
N TYR A 50 -5.23 -11.81 16.19
CA TYR A 50 -3.93 -12.32 15.78
C TYR A 50 -3.57 -11.92 14.35
N LEU A 51 -4.49 -12.08 13.39
CA LEU A 51 -4.25 -11.75 12.00
C LEU A 51 -3.95 -10.26 11.80
N ARG A 52 -4.64 -9.36 12.52
CA ARG A 52 -4.36 -7.92 12.43
C ARG A 52 -2.96 -7.57 12.91
N GLU A 53 -2.57 -8.09 14.08
CA GLU A 53 -1.25 -7.81 14.65
C GLU A 53 -0.13 -8.45 13.83
N CYS A 54 -0.35 -9.68 13.35
CA CYS A 54 0.60 -10.38 12.48
C CYS A 54 0.78 -9.65 11.14
N GLU A 55 -0.30 -9.27 10.44
CA GLU A 55 -0.20 -8.53 9.18
C GLU A 55 0.49 -7.17 9.35
N ALA A 56 0.28 -6.50 10.48
CA ALA A 56 0.99 -5.27 10.82
C ALA A 56 2.49 -5.52 11.01
N GLY A 57 2.86 -6.59 11.72
CA GLY A 57 4.25 -7.04 11.88
C GLY A 57 4.94 -7.38 10.55
N GLU A 58 4.27 -8.15 9.70
CA GLU A 58 4.79 -8.52 8.37
C GLU A 58 5.04 -7.29 7.48
N ARG A 59 4.19 -6.27 7.57
CA ARG A 59 4.37 -4.99 6.85
C ARG A 59 5.60 -4.23 7.31
N LEU A 60 5.88 -4.26 8.61
CA LEU A 60 7.10 -3.64 9.19
C LEU A 60 8.36 -4.37 8.71
N VAL A 61 8.34 -5.71 8.70
CA VAL A 61 9.45 -6.54 8.21
C VAL A 61 9.72 -6.29 6.73
N ARG A 62 8.67 -6.14 5.90
CA ARG A 62 8.81 -5.86 4.47
C ARG A 62 9.26 -4.43 4.16
N GLY A 63 9.18 -3.52 5.14
CA GLY A 63 9.50 -2.10 4.94
C GLY A 63 8.38 -1.32 4.23
N ASP A 64 7.17 -1.88 4.16
CA ASP A 64 5.98 -1.27 3.55
C ASP A 64 5.25 -0.33 4.53
N ALA A 65 5.79 -0.12 5.71
CA ALA A 65 5.22 0.81 6.67
C ALA A 65 5.40 2.27 6.16
N PRO A 66 4.33 3.08 6.16
CA PRO A 66 4.45 4.49 5.79
C PRO A 66 5.45 5.15 6.76
N ARG A 67 6.47 5.80 6.18
CA ARG A 67 7.46 6.59 6.91
C ARG A 67 6.88 7.92 7.37
#